data_AF-A0A1G5XLE2-F1
#
_entry.id   AF-A0A1G5XLE2-F1
#
_cell.length_a   1.000
_cell.length_b   1.000
_cell.length_c   1.000
_cell.angle_alpha   90.00
_cell.angle_beta   90.00
_cell.angle_gamma   90.00
#
_symmetry.space_group_name_H-M   'P 1'
#
loop_
_entity.id
_entity.type
_entity.pdbx_description
1 polymer ?
#
loop_
_entity_poly.entity_id
_entity_poly.type
_entity_poly.pdbx_seq_one_letter_code
_entity_poly.pdbx_strand_id
1 'polypeptide(L)'
;MSKSLARKTLIWSLILTVTLMGAMVFYATRKMVVIANSASQFTEADQDGEPSNVTILTLSNTDGETSAFTLKVPETVKAEDVIIDNKIADGEIWIYVDRTEALDYPEKSIEGNVSGIITAYLQEVRGGVWFKLRMNGLYECLSTLEDGVLSITIGRPKDMHDKVVAIDCDSDVISSDIAAKLEKKLEDADIRVYNLTKASKAIDASNKIDIANGIDADFYLKIQTDTDLNPDYYGVDSYYNKEFYTPELDGAVLADTIERCLVLKVFTTGHAPIGVIEDYTELDCAQIPATVMTVGYTSNPQESLLLNKESYRERIADGLYEGILEVYNREEQ
;
A
#
# COMPACT_ATOMS: atom_id res chain seq x y z
N MET A 1 -12.59 -55.63 30.28
CA MET A 1 -11.50 -55.12 29.43
C MET A 1 -10.17 -55.43 30.14
N SER A 2 -9.28 -56.22 29.53
CA SER A 2 -8.05 -56.70 30.19
C SER A 2 -7.11 -55.54 30.51
N LYS A 3 -6.60 -55.46 31.76
CA LYS A 3 -5.62 -54.44 32.21
C LYS A 3 -4.40 -54.33 31.28
N SER A 4 -4.05 -55.42 30.60
CA SER A 4 -2.99 -55.47 29.57
C SER A 4 -3.34 -54.66 28.32
N LEU A 5 -4.59 -54.76 27.86
CA LEU A 5 -5.08 -54.04 26.68
C LEU A 5 -5.11 -52.54 26.94
N ALA A 6 -5.64 -52.13 28.10
CA ALA A 6 -5.72 -50.73 28.53
C ALA A 6 -4.33 -50.08 28.63
N ARG A 7 -3.33 -50.80 29.15
CA ARG A 7 -1.95 -50.31 29.25
C ARG A 7 -1.28 -50.17 27.88
N LYS A 8 -1.55 -51.08 26.94
CA LYS A 8 -1.03 -50.98 25.56
C LYS A 8 -1.66 -49.82 24.79
N THR A 9 -2.98 -49.63 24.89
CA THR A 9 -3.65 -48.48 24.25
C THR A 9 -3.15 -47.14 24.80
N LEU A 10 -2.84 -47.07 26.09
CA LEU A 10 -2.32 -45.86 26.72
C LEU A 10 -0.90 -45.53 26.24
N ILE A 11 -0.05 -46.54 26.05
CA ILE A 11 1.31 -46.36 25.48
C ILE A 11 1.23 -45.91 24.02
N TRP A 12 0.40 -46.54 23.19
CA TRP A 12 0.24 -46.15 21.78
C TRP A 12 -0.36 -44.75 21.61
N SER A 13 -1.33 -44.38 22.45
CA SER A 13 -1.87 -43.02 22.50
C SER A 13 -0.79 -42.00 22.84
N LEU A 14 0.08 -42.30 23.81
CA LEU A 14 1.15 -41.39 24.23
C LEU A 14 2.20 -41.21 23.13
N ILE A 15 2.57 -42.30 22.45
CA ILE A 15 3.48 -42.26 21.31
C ILE A 15 2.89 -41.40 20.18
N LEU A 16 1.62 -41.61 19.82
CA LEU A 16 0.91 -40.84 18.79
C LEU A 16 0.86 -39.35 19.14
N THR A 17 0.57 -38.99 20.39
CA THR A 17 0.54 -37.58 20.81
C THR A 17 1.92 -36.94 20.74
N VAL A 18 2.98 -37.66 21.11
CA VAL A 18 4.35 -37.14 21.05
C VAL A 18 4.81 -36.99 19.60
N THR A 19 4.48 -37.93 18.71
CA THR A 19 4.79 -37.79 17.28
C THR A 19 3.99 -36.68 16.61
N LEU A 20 2.70 -36.51 16.94
CA LEU A 20 1.89 -35.40 16.42
C LEU A 20 2.37 -34.04 16.94
N MET A 21 2.69 -33.91 18.24
CA MET A 21 3.32 -32.69 18.77
C MET A 21 4.69 -32.44 18.14
N GLY A 22 5.51 -33.48 17.97
CA GLY A 22 6.80 -33.38 17.30
C GLY A 22 6.67 -32.90 15.85
N ALA A 23 5.69 -33.44 15.11
CA ALA A 23 5.38 -33.02 13.74
C ALA A 23 4.83 -31.59 13.69
N MET A 24 3.94 -31.20 14.61
CA MET A 24 3.42 -29.83 14.71
C MET A 24 4.52 -28.83 15.06
N VAL A 25 5.41 -29.16 16.01
CA VAL A 25 6.55 -28.30 16.35
C VAL A 25 7.52 -28.23 15.18
N PHE A 26 7.82 -29.35 14.50
CA PHE A 26 8.65 -29.37 13.30
C PHE A 26 8.07 -28.53 12.16
N TYR A 27 6.75 -28.59 11.96
CA TYR A 27 6.05 -27.79 10.96
C TYR A 27 5.98 -26.31 11.38
N ALA A 28 5.79 -26.02 12.66
CA ALA A 28 5.80 -24.67 13.21
C ALA A 28 7.20 -24.03 13.21
N THR A 29 8.28 -24.82 13.27
CA THR A 29 9.66 -24.32 13.09
C THR A 29 10.03 -24.09 11.62
N ARG A 30 9.25 -24.64 10.68
CA ARG A 30 9.38 -24.42 9.23
C ARG A 30 8.28 -23.51 8.69
N LYS A 31 7.68 -22.70 9.55
CA LYS A 31 6.60 -21.81 9.14
C LYS A 31 7.16 -20.81 8.13
N MET A 32 6.63 -20.84 6.91
CA MET A 32 6.73 -19.76 5.95
C MET A 32 6.34 -18.46 6.66
N VAL A 33 7.32 -17.57 6.87
CA VAL A 33 7.06 -16.29 7.53
C VAL A 33 6.80 -15.27 6.44
N VAL A 34 5.57 -14.78 6.38
CA VAL A 34 5.23 -13.62 5.57
C VAL A 34 5.93 -12.42 6.18
N ILE A 35 6.80 -11.78 5.42
CA ILE A 35 7.43 -10.53 5.85
C ILE A 35 6.45 -9.41 5.47
N ALA A 36 6.01 -8.67 6.47
CA ALA A 36 5.15 -7.52 6.25
C ALA A 36 5.96 -6.43 5.53
N ASN A 37 5.39 -5.86 4.47
CA ASN A 37 5.97 -4.68 3.83
C ASN A 37 5.88 -3.53 4.84
N SER A 38 7.03 -3.04 5.28
CA SER A 38 7.09 -1.92 6.21
C SER A 38 7.13 -0.63 5.39
N ALA A 39 5.98 0.03 5.28
CA ALA A 39 5.95 1.42 4.85
C ALA A 39 6.79 2.25 5.84
N SER A 40 7.88 2.84 5.33
CA SER A 40 8.60 3.95 5.95
C SER A 40 9.15 3.77 7.39
N GLN A 41 9.99 2.75 7.62
CA GLN A 41 10.84 2.69 8.82
C GLN A 41 12.27 3.26 8.63
N PHE A 42 12.70 3.53 7.38
CA PHE A 42 14.01 4.13 7.10
C PHE A 42 13.84 5.53 6.52
N THR A 43 14.62 6.49 7.05
CA THR A 43 14.69 7.83 6.46
C THR A 43 15.54 7.81 5.19
N GLU A 44 15.34 8.75 4.26
CA GLU A 44 16.21 8.89 3.07
C GLU A 44 17.70 8.92 3.44
N ALA A 45 18.04 9.46 4.61
CA ALA A 45 19.41 9.49 5.14
C ALA A 45 19.99 8.10 5.49
N ASP A 46 19.16 7.13 5.89
CA ASP A 46 19.58 5.74 6.13
C ASP A 46 19.75 4.95 4.81
N GLN A 47 19.10 5.43 3.76
CA GLN A 47 19.05 4.82 2.42
C GLN A 47 20.18 5.29 1.48
N ASP A 48 20.88 6.37 1.86
CA ASP A 48 21.86 7.10 1.05
C ASP A 48 23.26 7.18 1.69
N GLY A 49 23.56 6.28 2.65
CA GLY A 49 24.91 6.14 3.19
C GLY A 49 25.94 5.92 2.07
N GLU A 50 27.11 6.57 2.17
CA GLU A 50 28.10 6.59 1.06
C GLU A 50 28.29 5.20 0.44
N PRO A 51 28.03 5.03 -0.87
CA PRO A 51 28.02 3.72 -1.51
C PRO A 51 29.44 3.16 -1.49
N SER A 52 29.67 2.21 -0.58
CA SER A 52 30.98 1.58 -0.43
C SER A 52 31.25 0.56 -1.53
N ASN A 53 30.22 -0.14 -2.03
CA ASN A 53 30.26 -0.99 -3.22
C ASN A 53 28.84 -1.17 -3.82
N VAL A 54 28.70 -1.03 -5.15
CA VAL A 54 27.48 -1.38 -5.90
C VAL A 54 27.78 -2.52 -6.86
N THR A 55 27.02 -3.62 -6.79
CA THR A 55 27.16 -4.76 -7.71
C THR A 55 25.86 -4.99 -8.48
N ILE A 56 25.93 -5.07 -9.81
CA ILE A 56 24.78 -5.47 -10.64
C ILE A 56 24.51 -6.97 -10.43
N LEU A 57 23.25 -7.32 -10.20
CA LEU A 57 22.83 -8.70 -9.99
C LEU A 57 22.53 -9.40 -11.32
N THR A 58 22.83 -10.69 -11.38
CA THR A 58 22.50 -11.52 -12.55
C THR A 58 21.05 -11.99 -12.45
N LEU A 59 20.26 -11.75 -13.50
CA LEU A 59 18.88 -12.21 -13.56
C LEU A 59 18.81 -13.52 -14.33
N SER A 60 18.35 -14.58 -13.68
CA SER A 60 18.27 -15.93 -14.26
C SER A 60 16.83 -16.40 -14.26
N ASN A 61 16.19 -16.38 -15.44
CA ASN A 61 14.84 -16.89 -15.57
C ASN A 61 14.82 -18.41 -15.47
N THR A 62 13.98 -18.95 -14.60
CA THR A 62 13.77 -20.39 -14.47
C THR A 62 12.38 -20.70 -15.01
N ASP A 63 12.29 -21.52 -16.05
CA ASP A 63 11.02 -21.88 -16.69
C ASP A 63 10.08 -22.57 -15.68
N GLY A 64 9.13 -21.80 -15.14
CA GLY A 64 8.08 -22.24 -14.24
C GLY A 64 6.97 -21.19 -14.17
N GLU A 65 5.72 -21.63 -14.07
CA GLU A 65 4.51 -20.77 -13.95
C GLU A 65 4.42 -20.05 -12.58
N THR A 66 5.54 -19.67 -11.97
CA THR A 66 5.52 -18.96 -10.69
C THR A 66 5.53 -17.47 -10.95
N SER A 67 4.65 -16.71 -10.30
CA SER A 67 4.70 -15.24 -10.26
C SER A 67 5.80 -14.70 -9.32
N ALA A 68 6.68 -15.58 -8.83
CA ALA A 68 7.70 -15.27 -7.84
C ALA A 68 9.12 -15.36 -8.39
N PHE A 69 9.97 -14.46 -7.92
CA PHE A 69 11.42 -14.58 -7.99
C PHE A 69 12.01 -14.85 -6.60
N THR A 70 13.23 -15.33 -6.56
CA THR A 70 13.89 -15.74 -5.32
C THR A 70 15.25 -15.09 -5.17
N LEU A 71 15.59 -14.79 -3.93
CA LEU A 71 16.89 -14.30 -3.50
C LEU A 71 17.42 -15.23 -2.41
N LYS A 72 18.62 -15.78 -2.60
CA LYS A 72 19.29 -16.56 -1.55
C LYS A 72 19.90 -15.60 -0.54
N VAL A 73 19.53 -15.78 0.72
CA VAL A 73 20.08 -15.07 1.87
C VAL A 73 20.76 -16.09 2.79
N PRO A 74 21.75 -15.70 3.61
CA PRO A 74 22.34 -16.62 4.57
C PRO A 74 21.28 -17.28 5.47
N GLU A 75 21.44 -18.57 5.78
CA GLU A 75 20.50 -19.32 6.64
C GLU A 75 20.36 -18.72 8.06
N THR A 76 21.30 -17.87 8.47
CA THR A 76 21.26 -17.15 9.74
C THR A 76 20.28 -15.98 9.74
N VAL A 77 19.88 -15.49 8.57
CA VAL A 77 18.93 -14.38 8.39
C VAL A 77 17.53 -14.86 8.77
N LYS A 78 16.89 -14.11 9.67
CA LYS A 78 15.50 -14.31 10.05
C LYS A 78 14.61 -13.27 9.37
N ALA A 79 13.30 -13.49 9.42
CA ALA A 79 12.34 -12.54 8.86
C ALA A 79 12.41 -11.15 9.49
N GLU A 80 12.78 -11.04 10.78
CA GLU A 80 12.98 -9.76 11.48
C GLU A 80 14.21 -8.98 10.99
N ASP A 81 15.14 -9.67 10.33
CA ASP A 81 16.36 -9.08 9.76
C ASP A 81 16.15 -8.61 8.31
N VAL A 82 14.94 -8.81 7.74
CA VAL A 82 14.60 -8.46 6.37
C VAL A 82 13.52 -7.38 6.37
N ILE A 83 13.77 -6.30 5.65
CA ILE A 83 12.83 -5.21 5.45
C ILE A 83 12.55 -5.07 3.97
N ILE A 84 11.28 -5.08 3.60
CA ILE A 84 10.85 -4.84 2.22
C ILE A 84 10.09 -3.53 2.18
N ASP A 85 10.60 -2.62 1.36
CA ASP A 85 9.99 -1.35 1.02
C ASP A 85 9.53 -1.42 -0.45
N ASN A 86 8.23 -1.66 -0.63
CA ASN A 86 7.63 -1.75 -1.94
C ASN A 86 7.23 -0.36 -2.44
N LYS A 87 8.15 0.30 -3.14
CA LYS A 87 7.99 1.65 -3.69
C LYS A 87 7.22 1.60 -5.00
N ILE A 88 5.95 1.23 -4.91
CA ILE A 88 5.08 0.99 -6.09
C ILE A 88 5.03 2.22 -6.98
N ALA A 89 4.79 3.41 -6.42
CA ALA A 89 4.76 4.68 -7.14
C ALA A 89 6.05 4.98 -7.93
N ASP A 90 7.18 4.43 -7.48
CA ASP A 90 8.49 4.58 -8.12
C ASP A 90 8.80 3.46 -9.13
N GLY A 91 7.96 2.42 -9.18
CA GLY A 91 8.23 1.19 -9.93
C GLY A 91 9.46 0.45 -9.38
N GLU A 92 9.68 0.49 -8.06
CA GLU A 92 10.87 -0.07 -7.42
C GLU A 92 10.50 -0.97 -6.23
N ILE A 93 11.26 -2.06 -6.05
CA ILE A 93 11.18 -2.92 -4.85
C ILE A 93 12.54 -2.88 -4.19
N TRP A 94 12.58 -2.44 -2.93
CA TRP A 94 13.80 -2.33 -2.15
C TRP A 94 13.76 -3.34 -1.01
N ILE A 95 14.80 -4.14 -0.90
CA ILE A 95 14.91 -5.19 0.12
C ILE A 95 16.18 -4.92 0.90
N TYR A 96 16.05 -4.63 2.18
CA TYR A 96 17.17 -4.56 3.11
C TYR A 96 17.31 -5.89 3.83
N VAL A 97 18.56 -6.33 3.97
CA VAL A 97 18.91 -7.48 4.81
C VAL A 97 19.98 -7.04 5.79
N ASP A 98 19.69 -7.15 7.08
CA ASP A 98 20.61 -6.78 8.17
C ASP A 98 21.81 -7.75 8.24
N ARG A 99 22.96 -7.22 8.65
CA ARG A 99 24.23 -7.94 8.70
C ARG A 99 24.43 -8.53 10.09
N THR A 100 23.94 -9.73 10.31
CA THR A 100 24.19 -10.50 11.54
C THR A 100 25.58 -11.18 11.58
N GLU A 101 26.64 -10.44 11.23
CA GLU A 101 28.07 -10.84 11.23
C GLU A 101 28.60 -11.38 9.88
N ALA A 102 29.20 -10.47 9.10
CA ALA A 102 30.18 -10.72 8.03
C ALA A 102 29.97 -11.95 7.09
N LEU A 103 29.19 -11.80 6.02
CA LEU A 103 29.13 -12.82 4.95
C LEU A 103 29.26 -12.23 3.54
N ASP A 104 30.06 -12.93 2.75
CA ASP A 104 30.09 -12.94 1.30
C ASP A 104 28.72 -13.47 0.85
N TYR A 105 27.89 -12.61 0.25
CA TYR A 105 26.55 -13.03 -0.20
C TYR A 105 26.75 -14.20 -1.19
N PRO A 106 26.21 -15.40 -0.88
CA PRO A 106 26.64 -16.64 -1.53
C PRO A 106 26.36 -16.64 -3.03
N GLU A 107 25.35 -15.88 -3.46
CA GLU A 107 24.98 -15.70 -4.85
C GLU A 107 24.58 -14.26 -5.12
N LYS A 108 25.10 -13.73 -6.23
CA LYS A 108 24.74 -12.41 -6.78
C LYS A 108 23.75 -12.56 -7.92
N SER A 109 22.78 -13.46 -7.73
CA SER A 109 21.74 -13.79 -8.72
C SER A 109 20.36 -13.71 -8.11
N ILE A 110 19.40 -13.33 -8.95
CA ILE A 110 17.97 -13.48 -8.71
C ILE A 110 17.49 -14.56 -9.67
N GLU A 111 16.80 -15.55 -9.14
CA GLU A 111 16.28 -16.71 -9.89
C GLU A 111 14.75 -16.73 -9.90
N GLY A 112 14.13 -17.50 -10.79
CA GLY A 112 12.68 -17.61 -10.94
C GLY A 112 12.12 -16.61 -11.95
N ASN A 113 10.94 -16.05 -11.68
CA ASN A 113 10.27 -15.14 -12.60
C ASN A 113 10.83 -13.71 -12.52
N VAL A 114 11.85 -13.46 -13.33
CA VAL A 114 12.53 -12.16 -13.43
C VAL A 114 11.99 -11.27 -14.55
N SER A 115 10.93 -11.65 -15.26
CA SER A 115 10.46 -10.90 -16.45
C SER A 115 9.94 -9.50 -16.12
N GLY A 116 9.54 -9.28 -14.86
CA GLY A 116 9.12 -7.97 -14.34
C GLY A 116 10.27 -7.03 -13.98
N ILE A 117 11.52 -7.52 -13.95
CA ILE A 117 12.68 -6.77 -13.43
C ILE A 117 13.48 -6.19 -14.61
N ILE A 118 13.62 -4.86 -14.67
CA ILE A 118 14.47 -4.17 -15.65
C ILE A 118 15.94 -4.21 -15.20
N THR A 119 16.20 -3.81 -13.95
CA THR A 119 17.54 -3.80 -13.37
C THR A 119 17.48 -4.20 -11.91
N ALA A 120 18.49 -4.92 -11.44
CA ALA A 120 18.65 -5.20 -10.02
C ALA A 120 20.11 -4.98 -9.63
N TYR A 121 20.32 -4.31 -8.50
CA TYR A 121 21.65 -4.11 -7.96
C TYR A 121 21.66 -4.26 -6.45
N LEU A 122 22.82 -4.67 -5.97
CA LEU A 122 23.16 -4.83 -4.57
C LEU A 122 24.02 -3.64 -4.15
N GLN A 123 23.64 -2.95 -3.08
CA GLN A 123 24.38 -1.85 -2.48
C GLN A 123 24.74 -2.20 -1.04
N GLU A 124 26.03 -2.23 -0.74
CA GLU A 124 26.54 -2.44 0.62
C GLU A 124 26.48 -1.14 1.43
N VAL A 125 25.87 -1.20 2.62
CA VAL A 125 25.77 -0.08 3.56
C VAL A 125 26.29 -0.47 4.94
N ARG A 126 26.50 0.52 5.80
CA ARG A 126 26.93 0.27 7.18
C ARG A 126 25.80 -0.40 7.96
N GLY A 127 25.88 -1.72 8.11
CA GLY A 127 24.94 -2.52 8.88
C GLY A 127 24.23 -3.59 8.06
N GLY A 128 24.24 -3.54 6.73
CA GLY A 128 23.46 -4.47 5.92
C GLY A 128 23.67 -4.31 4.43
N VAL A 129 22.74 -4.87 3.66
CA VAL A 129 22.76 -4.83 2.20
C VAL A 129 21.39 -4.45 1.69
N TRP A 130 21.36 -3.54 0.73
CA TRP A 130 20.16 -3.21 -0.05
C TRP A 130 20.17 -3.94 -1.39
N PHE A 131 19.09 -4.63 -1.71
CA PHE A 131 18.74 -5.05 -3.06
C PHE A 131 17.73 -4.04 -3.60
N LYS A 132 18.12 -3.31 -4.63
CA LYS A 132 17.25 -2.32 -5.27
C LYS A 132 16.89 -2.82 -6.67
N LEU A 133 15.62 -3.12 -6.85
CA LEU A 133 15.06 -3.65 -8.08
C LEU A 133 14.22 -2.57 -8.75
N ARG A 134 14.51 -2.30 -10.03
CA ARG A 134 13.66 -1.49 -10.89
C ARG A 134 12.76 -2.40 -11.70
N MET A 135 11.46 -2.15 -11.61
CA MET A 135 10.43 -2.95 -12.24
C MET A 135 9.99 -2.35 -13.58
N ASN A 136 9.37 -3.17 -14.44
CA ASN A 136 8.81 -2.73 -15.72
C ASN A 136 7.33 -2.31 -15.65
N GLY A 137 6.79 -2.23 -14.44
CA GLY A 137 5.41 -1.86 -14.15
C GLY A 137 5.24 -1.61 -12.65
N LEU A 138 4.01 -1.25 -12.26
CA LEU A 138 3.64 -1.02 -10.87
C LEU A 138 3.15 -2.34 -10.28
N TYR A 139 3.99 -2.97 -9.44
CA TYR A 139 3.69 -4.28 -8.86
C TYR A 139 3.60 -4.21 -7.36
N GLU A 140 2.58 -4.85 -6.79
CA GLU A 140 2.61 -5.22 -5.39
C GLU A 140 3.41 -6.52 -5.19
N CYS A 141 4.14 -6.61 -4.08
CA CYS A 141 4.89 -7.81 -3.73
C CYS A 141 4.47 -8.39 -2.37
N LEU A 142 4.43 -9.73 -2.33
CA LEU A 142 4.36 -10.52 -1.10
C LEU A 142 5.64 -11.30 -0.97
N SER A 143 6.17 -11.38 0.25
CA SER A 143 7.43 -12.02 0.50
C SER A 143 7.35 -13.04 1.60
N THR A 144 8.10 -14.12 1.42
CA THR A 144 8.20 -15.22 2.37
C THR A 144 9.65 -15.64 2.49
N LEU A 145 10.11 -15.90 3.70
CA LEU A 145 11.44 -16.43 3.97
C LEU A 145 11.35 -17.87 4.48
N GLU A 146 11.99 -18.81 3.79
CA GLU A 146 12.08 -20.22 4.18
C GLU A 146 13.46 -20.78 3.82
N ASP A 147 14.12 -21.45 4.78
CA ASP A 147 15.39 -22.16 4.58
C ASP A 147 16.47 -21.36 3.80
N GLY A 148 16.64 -20.07 4.11
CA GLY A 148 17.62 -19.19 3.44
C GLY A 148 17.20 -18.70 2.05
N VAL A 149 15.94 -18.93 1.65
CA VAL A 149 15.38 -18.47 0.37
C VAL A 149 14.29 -17.44 0.64
N LEU A 150 14.57 -16.19 0.27
CA LEU A 150 13.57 -15.13 0.23
C LEU A 150 12.82 -15.23 -1.11
N SER A 151 11.57 -15.69 -1.06
CA SER A 151 10.69 -15.75 -2.22
C SER A 151 9.82 -14.50 -2.26
N ILE A 152 9.79 -13.82 -3.41
CA ILE A 152 9.04 -12.58 -3.63
C ILE A 152 8.08 -12.82 -4.79
N THR A 153 6.80 -12.91 -4.45
CA THR A 153 5.70 -12.98 -5.42
C THR A 153 5.32 -11.56 -5.81
N ILE A 154 5.27 -11.29 -7.11
CA ILE A 154 4.82 -9.99 -7.65
C ILE A 154 3.50 -10.15 -8.39
N GLY A 155 2.62 -9.16 -8.26
CA GLY A 155 1.34 -9.10 -8.96
C GLY A 155 0.92 -7.66 -9.20
N ARG A 156 -0.03 -7.43 -10.10
CA ARG A 156 -0.66 -6.11 -10.19
C ARG A 156 -1.54 -5.93 -8.95
N PRO A 157 -1.60 -4.72 -8.37
CA PRO A 157 -2.52 -4.40 -7.28
C PRO A 157 -3.92 -4.97 -7.43
N LYS A 158 -4.57 -4.73 -8.58
CA LYS A 158 -5.93 -5.19 -8.85
C LYS A 158 -6.08 -6.72 -8.99
N ASP A 159 -5.00 -7.43 -9.33
CA ASP A 159 -5.00 -8.91 -9.37
C ASP A 159 -4.88 -9.51 -7.95
N MET A 160 -4.45 -8.70 -6.97
CA MET A 160 -4.17 -9.15 -5.62
C MET A 160 -5.24 -8.75 -4.61
N HIS A 161 -6.00 -7.69 -4.91
CA HIS A 161 -7.02 -7.14 -4.01
C HIS A 161 -8.29 -6.83 -4.78
N ASP A 162 -9.43 -7.20 -4.21
CA ASP A 162 -10.73 -6.96 -4.81
C ASP A 162 -11.05 -5.44 -4.85
N LYS A 163 -10.72 -4.73 -3.77
CA LYS A 163 -10.98 -3.30 -3.56
C LYS A 163 -9.67 -2.53 -3.47
N VAL A 164 -9.43 -1.62 -4.41
CA VAL A 164 -8.21 -0.81 -4.53
C VAL A 164 -8.57 0.66 -4.67
N VAL A 165 -8.10 1.51 -3.75
CA VAL A 165 -8.30 2.96 -3.77
C VAL A 165 -6.96 3.70 -3.83
N ALA A 166 -6.84 4.65 -4.75
CA ALA A 166 -5.72 5.60 -4.75
C ALA A 166 -6.13 6.87 -3.99
N ILE A 167 -5.35 7.26 -2.98
CA ILE A 167 -5.58 8.48 -2.20
C ILE A 167 -4.43 9.44 -2.42
N ASP A 168 -4.77 10.71 -2.61
CA ASP A 168 -3.82 11.82 -2.62
C ASP A 168 -4.31 12.92 -1.67
N CYS A 169 -3.39 13.80 -1.26
CA CYS A 169 -3.76 15.01 -0.55
C CYS A 169 -2.78 16.15 -0.81
N ASP A 170 -3.23 17.37 -0.52
CA ASP A 170 -2.33 18.52 -0.49
C ASP A 170 -1.29 18.36 0.62
N SER A 171 -0.11 18.98 0.43
CA SER A 171 1.04 18.86 1.34
C SER A 171 0.85 19.59 2.69
N ASP A 172 -0.34 20.13 2.96
CA ASP A 172 -0.65 20.79 4.21
C ASP A 172 -0.96 19.77 5.33
N VAL A 173 -0.75 20.20 6.58
CA VAL A 173 -0.88 19.34 7.77
C VAL A 173 -2.31 18.84 7.98
N ILE A 174 -3.32 19.61 7.57
CA ILE A 174 -4.73 19.25 7.76
C ILE A 174 -5.11 18.13 6.79
N SER A 175 -4.85 18.31 5.50
CA SER A 175 -5.15 17.32 4.46
C SER A 175 -4.38 16.02 4.69
N SER A 176 -3.09 16.11 5.05
CA SER A 176 -2.26 14.94 5.37
C SER A 176 -2.74 14.16 6.59
N ASP A 177 -3.15 14.84 7.67
CA ASP A 177 -3.70 14.16 8.86
C ASP A 177 -5.04 13.46 8.57
N ILE A 178 -5.91 14.08 7.75
CA ILE A 178 -7.17 13.47 7.31
C ILE A 178 -6.92 12.25 6.44
N ALA A 179 -6.02 12.35 5.45
CA ALA A 179 -5.67 11.25 4.56
C ALA A 179 -5.10 10.05 5.33
N ALA A 180 -4.19 10.28 6.29
CA ALA A 180 -3.63 9.22 7.14
C ALA A 180 -4.69 8.52 8.00
N LYS A 181 -5.66 9.28 8.54
CA LYS A 181 -6.79 8.72 9.30
C LYS A 181 -7.72 7.90 8.40
N LEU A 182 -8.01 8.38 7.19
CA LEU A 182 -8.83 7.67 6.22
C LEU A 182 -8.17 6.37 5.75
N GLU A 183 -6.89 6.43 5.39
CA GLU A 183 -6.08 5.27 4.97
C GLU A 183 -6.20 4.14 5.99
N LYS A 184 -5.96 4.44 7.28
CA LYS A 184 -6.09 3.45 8.35
C LYS A 184 -7.49 2.83 8.42
N LYS A 185 -8.55 3.63 8.30
CA LYS A 185 -9.94 3.13 8.38
C LYS A 185 -10.28 2.22 7.22
N LEU A 186 -9.77 2.51 6.03
CA LEU A 186 -9.97 1.70 4.83
C LEU A 186 -9.18 0.39 4.91
N GLU A 187 -7.93 0.44 5.39
CA GLU A 187 -7.13 -0.77 5.62
C GLU A 187 -7.78 -1.68 6.69
N ASP A 188 -8.30 -1.12 7.78
CA ASP A 188 -9.06 -1.85 8.79
C ASP A 188 -10.36 -2.50 8.22
N ALA A 189 -10.82 -2.03 7.06
CA ALA A 189 -11.99 -2.52 6.34
C ALA A 189 -11.65 -3.42 5.14
N ASP A 190 -10.40 -3.90 5.05
CA ASP A 190 -9.91 -4.77 3.97
C ASP A 190 -9.99 -4.12 2.57
N ILE A 191 -9.86 -2.78 2.52
CA ILE A 191 -9.73 -2.02 1.28
C ILE A 191 -8.25 -1.65 1.11
N ARG A 192 -7.66 -2.02 -0.02
CA ARG A 192 -6.25 -1.71 -0.28
C ARG A 192 -6.11 -0.25 -0.68
N VAL A 193 -5.35 0.52 0.12
CA VAL A 193 -5.09 1.94 -0.14
C VAL A 193 -3.67 2.16 -0.64
N TYR A 194 -3.54 2.92 -1.73
CA TYR A 194 -2.26 3.47 -2.17
C TYR A 194 -2.25 4.98 -1.94
N ASN A 195 -1.55 5.40 -0.88
CA ASN A 195 -1.39 6.80 -0.54
C ASN A 195 -0.24 7.44 -1.34
N LEU A 196 -0.59 8.22 -2.35
CA LEU A 196 0.32 8.78 -3.34
C LEU A 196 1.13 9.98 -2.82
N THR A 197 0.79 10.55 -1.66
CA THR A 197 1.62 11.60 -1.03
C THR A 197 2.86 11.05 -0.37
N LYS A 198 2.90 9.74 -0.09
CA LYS A 198 4.06 9.06 0.50
C LYS A 198 5.11 8.65 -0.54
N ALA A 199 4.90 8.95 -1.82
CA ALA A 199 5.85 8.63 -2.87
C ALA A 199 7.19 9.35 -2.62
N SER A 200 8.30 8.63 -2.81
CA SER A 200 9.63 9.13 -2.41
C SER A 200 10.17 10.22 -3.34
N LYS A 201 9.74 10.25 -4.59
CA LYS A 201 10.09 11.32 -5.53
C LYS A 201 9.08 12.46 -5.43
N ALA A 202 9.52 13.68 -5.70
CA ALA A 202 8.59 14.79 -5.93
C ALA A 202 7.78 14.47 -7.20
N ILE A 203 6.58 13.93 -7.02
CA ILE A 203 5.66 13.57 -8.09
C ILE A 203 4.72 14.75 -8.32
N ASP A 204 4.71 15.29 -9.54
CA ASP A 204 3.68 16.27 -9.93
C ASP A 204 2.28 15.63 -9.92
N ALA A 205 1.23 16.46 -9.90
CA ALA A 205 -0.13 15.95 -9.76
C ALA A 205 -0.57 15.04 -10.91
N SER A 206 -0.16 15.34 -12.16
CA SER A 206 -0.42 14.48 -13.33
C SER A 206 0.17 13.08 -13.16
N ASN A 207 1.41 12.98 -12.67
CA ASN A 207 2.08 11.71 -12.47
C ASN A 207 1.43 10.87 -11.35
N LYS A 208 0.75 11.50 -10.37
CA LYS A 208 0.01 10.76 -9.32
C LYS A 208 -1.22 10.06 -9.90
N ILE A 209 -1.98 10.73 -10.74
CA ILE A 209 -3.15 10.11 -11.39
C ILE A 209 -2.70 9.04 -12.39
N ASP A 210 -1.57 9.21 -13.07
CA ASP A 210 -0.98 8.14 -13.88
C ASP A 210 -0.58 6.91 -13.06
N ILE A 211 -0.10 7.10 -11.83
CA ILE A 211 0.13 5.98 -10.90
C ILE A 211 -1.19 5.30 -10.56
N ALA A 212 -2.23 6.07 -10.21
CA ALA A 212 -3.56 5.54 -9.90
C ALA A 212 -4.14 4.72 -11.08
N ASN A 213 -4.00 5.22 -12.30
CA ASN A 213 -4.34 4.52 -13.53
C ASN A 213 -3.52 3.22 -13.68
N GLY A 214 -2.21 3.29 -13.47
CA GLY A 214 -1.30 2.16 -13.68
C GLY A 214 -1.43 1.03 -12.66
N ILE A 215 -1.91 1.32 -11.44
CA ILE A 215 -2.27 0.31 -10.45
C ILE A 215 -3.68 -0.26 -10.65
N ASP A 216 -4.44 0.27 -11.60
CA ASP A 216 -5.82 -0.12 -11.88
C ASP A 216 -6.72 0.03 -10.63
N ALA A 217 -6.62 1.20 -9.99
CA ALA A 217 -7.46 1.51 -8.83
C ALA A 217 -8.93 1.66 -9.23
N ASP A 218 -9.84 1.27 -8.34
CA ASP A 218 -11.29 1.42 -8.55
C ASP A 218 -11.67 2.89 -8.71
N PHE A 219 -10.99 3.75 -7.95
CA PHE A 219 -11.09 5.19 -8.12
C PHE A 219 -9.93 5.92 -7.42
N TYR A 220 -9.77 7.20 -7.80
CA TYR A 220 -8.86 8.16 -7.20
C TYR A 220 -9.63 9.20 -6.36
N LEU A 221 -9.12 9.47 -5.15
CA LEU A 221 -9.63 10.51 -4.26
C LEU A 221 -8.50 11.45 -3.82
N LYS A 222 -8.56 12.72 -4.23
CA LYS A 222 -7.71 13.78 -3.66
C LYS A 222 -8.43 14.48 -2.52
N ILE A 223 -7.76 14.67 -1.39
CA ILE A 223 -8.27 15.41 -0.23
C ILE A 223 -7.50 16.72 -0.12
N GLN A 224 -8.20 17.84 -0.07
CA GLN A 224 -7.55 19.14 0.05
C GLN A 224 -8.35 20.11 0.93
N THR A 225 -7.67 21.16 1.36
CA THR A 225 -8.31 22.37 1.88
C THR A 225 -8.03 23.51 0.90
N ASP A 226 -8.91 24.51 0.87
CA ASP A 226 -8.76 25.61 -0.08
C ASP A 226 -8.89 26.97 0.61
N THR A 227 -8.71 28.04 -0.15
CA THR A 227 -8.90 29.43 0.25
C THR A 227 -9.76 30.14 -0.78
N ASP A 228 -10.77 30.86 -0.31
CA ASP A 228 -11.59 31.73 -1.15
C ASP A 228 -11.34 33.21 -0.81
N LEU A 229 -11.50 34.10 -1.81
CA LEU A 229 -11.41 35.55 -1.62
C LEU A 229 -12.52 36.09 -0.72
N ASN A 230 -13.68 35.42 -0.69
CA ASN A 230 -14.76 35.68 0.24
C ASN A 230 -14.52 34.89 1.55
N PRO A 231 -14.22 35.56 2.67
CA PRO A 231 -13.98 34.88 3.95
C PRO A 231 -15.24 34.24 4.55
N ASP A 232 -16.42 34.53 3.99
CA ASP A 232 -17.68 33.92 4.40
C ASP A 232 -18.01 32.64 3.59
N TYR A 233 -17.21 32.27 2.58
CA TYR A 233 -17.37 30.98 1.88
C TYR A 233 -16.95 29.83 2.81
N TYR A 234 -17.70 28.73 2.83
CA TYR A 234 -17.44 27.57 3.68
C TYR A 234 -18.15 26.34 3.14
N GLY A 235 -17.73 25.16 3.61
CA GLY A 235 -18.38 23.90 3.25
C GLY A 235 -17.48 22.97 2.46
N VAL A 236 -18.12 22.03 1.77
CA VAL A 236 -17.45 20.99 0.98
C VAL A 236 -17.73 21.23 -0.48
N ASP A 237 -16.65 21.28 -1.26
CA ASP A 237 -16.71 21.26 -2.73
C ASP A 237 -16.15 19.94 -3.24
N SER A 238 -16.79 19.38 -4.26
CA SER A 238 -16.31 18.19 -4.94
C SER A 238 -16.24 18.42 -6.44
N TYR A 239 -15.18 17.89 -7.05
CA TYR A 239 -14.91 18.02 -8.48
C TYR A 239 -14.71 16.63 -9.08
N TYR A 240 -15.15 16.44 -10.32
CA TYR A 240 -14.94 15.19 -11.07
C TYR A 240 -14.69 15.49 -12.55
N ASN A 241 -13.96 14.59 -13.22
CA ASN A 241 -13.76 14.68 -14.67
C ASN A 241 -15.08 14.36 -15.38
N LYS A 242 -15.66 15.34 -16.06
CA LYS A 242 -16.94 15.19 -16.78
C LYS A 242 -16.80 14.44 -18.11
N GLU A 243 -15.60 14.36 -18.67
CA GLU A 243 -15.34 13.71 -19.95
C GLU A 243 -14.98 12.23 -19.81
N PHE A 244 -14.53 11.83 -18.62
CA PHE A 244 -14.29 10.44 -18.28
C PHE A 244 -15.58 9.75 -17.80
N TYR A 245 -15.89 8.58 -18.34
CA TYR A 245 -17.07 7.81 -17.98
C TYR A 245 -16.80 6.30 -18.02
N THR A 246 -17.22 5.59 -16.98
CA THR A 246 -17.34 4.13 -16.98
C THR A 246 -18.77 3.72 -16.63
N PRO A 247 -19.30 2.63 -17.23
CA PRO A 247 -20.60 2.10 -16.85
C PRO A 247 -20.71 1.67 -15.39
N GLU A 248 -19.61 1.23 -14.79
CA GLU A 248 -19.53 0.68 -13.44
C GLU A 248 -19.62 1.78 -12.38
N LEU A 249 -18.86 2.86 -12.56
CA LEU A 249 -18.83 3.99 -11.62
C LEU A 249 -18.58 5.32 -12.36
N ASP A 250 -19.59 6.19 -12.32
CA ASP A 250 -19.48 7.56 -12.83
C ASP A 250 -18.79 8.46 -11.80
N GLY A 251 -17.86 9.30 -12.25
CA GLY A 251 -17.17 10.29 -11.41
C GLY A 251 -18.15 11.24 -10.70
N ALA A 252 -19.27 11.58 -11.34
CA ALA A 252 -20.31 12.40 -10.71
C ALA A 252 -20.96 11.67 -9.51
N VAL A 253 -21.21 10.37 -9.65
CA VAL A 253 -21.81 9.52 -8.61
C VAL A 253 -20.83 9.31 -7.46
N LEU A 254 -19.55 9.08 -7.78
CA LEU A 254 -18.46 8.99 -6.81
C LEU A 254 -18.39 10.28 -5.97
N ALA A 255 -18.28 11.44 -6.62
CA ALA A 255 -18.18 12.73 -5.96
C ALA A 255 -19.40 13.04 -5.08
N ASP A 256 -20.62 12.87 -5.62
CA ASP A 256 -21.88 13.11 -4.89
C ASP A 256 -21.99 12.22 -3.65
N THR A 257 -21.66 10.94 -3.80
CA THR A 257 -21.80 9.96 -2.72
C THR A 257 -20.86 10.29 -1.57
N ILE A 258 -19.59 10.59 -1.87
CA ILE A 258 -18.60 10.95 -0.84
C ILE A 258 -18.94 12.31 -0.21
N GLU A 259 -19.27 13.33 -1.01
CA GLU A 259 -19.65 14.66 -0.52
C GLU A 259 -20.83 14.57 0.46
N ARG A 260 -21.90 13.87 0.08
CA ARG A 260 -23.10 13.72 0.91
C ARG A 260 -22.79 13.06 2.24
N CYS A 261 -22.02 11.98 2.25
CA CYS A 261 -21.63 11.29 3.49
C CYS A 261 -20.76 12.19 4.38
N LEU A 262 -19.80 12.91 3.80
CA LEU A 262 -18.98 13.88 4.52
C LEU A 262 -19.82 15.00 5.14
N VAL A 263 -20.66 15.65 4.35
CA VAL A 263 -21.54 16.75 4.76
C VAL A 263 -22.43 16.35 5.94
N LEU A 264 -23.04 15.16 5.87
CA LEU A 264 -23.85 14.62 6.96
C LEU A 264 -23.01 14.33 8.21
N LYS A 265 -21.78 13.83 8.04
CA LYS A 265 -20.91 13.48 9.16
C LYS A 265 -20.43 14.70 9.93
N VAL A 266 -20.04 15.77 9.24
CA VAL A 266 -19.47 16.98 9.87
C VAL A 266 -20.50 18.05 10.19
N PHE A 267 -21.73 17.93 9.65
CA PHE A 267 -22.82 18.90 9.74
C PHE A 267 -22.45 20.25 9.11
N THR A 268 -22.03 20.22 7.85
CA THR A 268 -21.69 21.42 7.06
C THR A 268 -22.59 21.55 5.82
N THR A 269 -22.25 22.46 4.90
CA THR A 269 -22.91 22.62 3.59
C THR A 269 -22.10 21.90 2.51
N GLY A 270 -22.77 21.20 1.61
CA GLY A 270 -22.20 20.73 0.34
C GLY A 270 -22.74 21.55 -0.81
N HIS A 271 -21.91 21.81 -1.82
CA HIS A 271 -22.28 22.64 -2.99
C HIS A 271 -22.62 21.86 -4.25
N ALA A 272 -22.72 20.52 -4.11
CA ALA A 272 -22.92 19.55 -5.19
C ALA A 272 -21.72 19.40 -6.13
N PRO A 273 -21.52 18.22 -6.72
CA PRO A 273 -20.36 17.97 -7.57
C PRO A 273 -20.30 18.84 -8.81
N ILE A 274 -19.12 19.43 -9.02
CA ILE A 274 -18.81 20.25 -10.18
C ILE A 274 -18.06 19.39 -11.20
N GLY A 275 -18.73 19.12 -12.33
CA GLY A 275 -18.10 18.44 -13.45
C GLY A 275 -17.16 19.38 -14.18
N VAL A 276 -15.87 19.12 -14.10
CA VAL A 276 -14.83 19.87 -14.81
C VAL A 276 -14.57 19.26 -16.18
N ILE A 277 -14.27 20.12 -17.14
CA ILE A 277 -13.86 19.77 -18.51
C ILE A 277 -12.38 20.21 -18.61
N GLU A 278 -11.64 19.65 -19.57
CA GLU A 278 -10.25 20.01 -19.94
C GLU A 278 -9.82 21.40 -19.41
N ASP A 279 -8.69 21.46 -18.68
CA ASP A 279 -8.09 22.60 -17.95
C ASP A 279 -8.14 22.47 -16.40
N TYR A 280 -8.66 21.37 -15.85
CA TYR A 280 -8.41 21.01 -14.44
C TYR A 280 -7.24 20.03 -14.39
N THR A 281 -6.03 20.59 -14.31
CA THR A 281 -4.76 19.92 -14.63
C THR A 281 -4.55 18.55 -14.02
N GLU A 282 -5.13 18.30 -12.84
CA GLU A 282 -5.02 17.02 -12.16
C GLU A 282 -5.95 15.96 -12.77
N LEU A 283 -7.25 16.26 -12.93
CA LEU A 283 -8.26 15.26 -13.29
C LEU A 283 -8.26 14.89 -14.79
N ASP A 284 -7.62 15.69 -15.63
CA ASP A 284 -7.59 15.51 -17.08
C ASP A 284 -6.92 14.18 -17.52
N CYS A 285 -5.94 13.70 -16.74
CA CYS A 285 -5.22 12.44 -17.02
C CYS A 285 -5.94 11.19 -16.49
N ALA A 286 -7.09 11.33 -15.82
CA ALA A 286 -7.77 10.20 -15.19
C ALA A 286 -8.32 9.21 -16.22
N GLN A 287 -7.94 7.93 -16.06
CA GLN A 287 -8.46 6.79 -16.82
C GLN A 287 -9.30 5.86 -15.93
N ILE A 288 -9.55 6.29 -14.70
CA ILE A 288 -10.40 5.65 -13.69
C ILE A 288 -11.31 6.74 -13.10
N PRO A 289 -12.42 6.38 -12.43
CA PRO A 289 -13.25 7.34 -11.72
C PRO A 289 -12.40 8.15 -10.73
N ALA A 290 -12.52 9.47 -10.76
CA ALA A 290 -11.65 10.35 -9.99
C ALA A 290 -12.42 11.54 -9.43
N THR A 291 -12.13 11.89 -8.17
CA THR A 291 -12.70 13.08 -7.54
C THR A 291 -11.69 13.82 -6.67
N VAL A 292 -11.82 15.15 -6.66
CA VAL A 292 -11.14 16.02 -5.70
C VAL A 292 -12.15 16.52 -4.69
N MET A 293 -11.85 16.34 -3.41
CA MET A 293 -12.70 16.74 -2.29
C MET A 293 -12.03 17.86 -1.51
N THR A 294 -12.55 19.07 -1.65
CA THR A 294 -12.21 20.21 -0.80
C THR A 294 -13.03 20.10 0.47
N VAL A 295 -12.38 19.76 1.59
CA VAL A 295 -13.06 19.43 2.86
C VAL A 295 -13.34 20.64 3.76
N GLY A 296 -12.95 21.84 3.31
CA GLY A 296 -13.18 23.11 4.01
C GLY A 296 -12.23 24.22 3.57
N TYR A 297 -12.58 25.46 3.93
CA TYR A 297 -11.88 26.68 3.53
C TYR A 297 -11.10 27.30 4.69
N THR A 298 -9.78 27.38 4.56
CA THR A 298 -8.93 27.97 5.60
C THR A 298 -9.03 29.50 5.67
N SER A 299 -9.54 30.14 4.62
CA SER A 299 -9.88 31.57 4.60
C SER A 299 -11.08 31.92 5.48
N ASN A 300 -11.95 30.94 5.78
CA ASN A 300 -13.08 31.11 6.69
C ASN A 300 -12.62 30.96 8.16
N PRO A 301 -12.81 31.98 9.01
CA PRO A 301 -12.34 31.91 10.40
C PRO A 301 -12.96 30.79 11.23
N GLN A 302 -14.22 30.41 10.97
CA GLN A 302 -14.90 29.34 11.70
C GLN A 302 -14.40 27.97 11.25
N GLU A 303 -14.26 27.75 9.95
CA GLU A 303 -13.71 26.49 9.43
C GLU A 303 -12.25 26.32 9.80
N SER A 304 -11.43 27.37 9.71
CA SER A 304 -10.03 27.33 10.14
C SER A 304 -9.90 26.88 11.61
N LEU A 305 -10.76 27.37 12.51
CA LEU A 305 -10.79 26.91 13.91
C LEU A 305 -11.23 25.45 14.06
N LEU A 306 -12.10 24.94 13.19
CA LEU A 306 -12.54 23.55 13.20
C LEU A 306 -11.49 22.62 12.60
N LEU A 307 -10.95 22.92 11.43
CA LEU A 307 -9.91 22.16 10.72
C LEU A 307 -8.63 22.00 11.56
N ASN A 308 -8.32 22.96 12.43
CA ASN A 308 -7.22 22.83 13.38
C ASN A 308 -7.48 21.85 14.53
N LYS A 309 -8.72 21.41 14.77
CA LYS A 309 -9.07 20.42 15.79
C LYS A 309 -8.95 19.01 15.23
N GLU A 310 -8.11 18.20 15.87
CA GLU A 310 -7.94 16.78 15.54
C GLU A 310 -9.28 16.02 15.52
N SER A 311 -10.17 16.28 16.48
CA SER A 311 -11.50 15.63 16.52
C SER A 311 -12.41 16.00 15.36
N TYR A 312 -12.21 17.16 14.73
CA TYR A 312 -12.94 17.52 13.52
C TYR A 312 -12.36 16.81 12.30
N ARG A 313 -11.04 16.74 12.19
CA ARG A 313 -10.35 15.96 11.14
C ARG A 313 -10.68 14.47 11.20
N GLU A 314 -10.81 13.90 12.40
CA GLU A 314 -11.30 12.53 12.60
C GLU A 314 -12.72 12.35 12.02
N ARG A 315 -13.62 13.30 12.28
CA ARG A 315 -14.98 13.27 11.73
C ARG A 315 -15.00 13.46 10.21
N ILE A 316 -14.10 14.26 9.64
CA ILE A 316 -13.95 14.35 8.18
C ILE A 316 -13.55 12.97 7.64
N ALA A 317 -12.52 12.34 8.22
CA ALA A 317 -12.08 11.01 7.80
C ALA A 317 -13.18 9.95 7.95
N ASP A 318 -13.99 9.99 9.02
CA ASP A 318 -15.17 9.13 9.17
C ASP A 318 -16.20 9.33 8.05
N GLY A 319 -16.42 10.58 7.62
CA GLY A 319 -17.38 10.92 6.58
C GLY A 319 -16.92 10.47 5.19
N LEU A 320 -15.64 10.65 4.89
CA LEU A 320 -15.01 10.15 3.67
C LEU A 320 -15.04 8.62 3.62
N TYR A 321 -14.72 7.96 4.74
CA TYR A 321 -14.77 6.51 4.89
C TYR A 321 -16.17 5.96 4.62
N GLU A 322 -17.20 6.54 5.24
CA GLU A 322 -18.59 6.15 4.99
C GLU A 322 -19.03 6.39 3.55
N GLY A 323 -18.53 7.45 2.92
CA GLY A 323 -18.72 7.71 1.49
C GLY A 323 -18.16 6.60 0.61
N ILE A 324 -16.91 6.20 0.86
CA ILE A 324 -16.23 5.13 0.11
C ILE A 324 -16.94 3.77 0.30
N LEU A 325 -17.35 3.43 1.52
CA LEU A 325 -18.10 2.20 1.75
C LEU A 325 -19.44 2.19 1.00
N GLU A 326 -20.14 3.33 0.98
CA GLU A 326 -21.40 3.46 0.23
C GLU A 326 -21.19 3.31 -1.28
N VAL A 327 -20.07 3.79 -1.84
CA VAL A 327 -19.71 3.56 -3.25
C VAL A 327 -19.58 2.06 -3.53
N TYR A 328 -18.78 1.34 -2.75
CA TYR A 328 -18.60 -0.11 -2.93
C TYR A 328 -19.90 -0.91 -2.71
N ASN A 329 -20.76 -0.50 -1.77
CA ASN A 329 -22.05 -1.17 -1.53
C ASN A 329 -23.06 -1.01 -2.68
N ARG A 330 -22.89 0.01 -3.53
CA ARG A 330 -23.73 0.24 -4.72
C ARG A 330 -23.32 -0.62 -5.90
N GLU A 331 -22.03 -0.88 -6.05
CA GLU A 331 -21.51 -1.74 -7.11
C GLU A 331 -21.88 -3.22 -6.92
N GLU A 332 -22.12 -3.65 -5.68
CA GLU A 332 -22.55 -5.02 -5.36
C GLU A 332 -24.04 -5.31 -5.69
N GLN A 333 -24.82 -4.33 -6.19
CA GLN A 333 -26.27 -4.43 -6.46
C GLN A 333 -26.61 -4.48 -7.96
#